data_AF-A0A3D1YYD4-F1
#
_entry.id   AF-A0A3D1YYD4-F1
#
_cell.length_a   1.000
_cell.length_b   1.000
_cell.length_c   1.000
_cell.angle_alpha   90.00
_cell.angle_beta   90.00
_cell.angle_gamma   90.00
#
_symmetry.space_group_name_H-M   'P 1'
#
loop_
_entity.id
_entity.type
_entity.pdbx_description
1 polymer ?
#
loop_
_entity_poly.entity_id
_entity_poly.type
_entity_poly.pdbx_seq_one_letter_code
_entity_poly.pdbx_strand_id
1 'polypeptide(L)'
;PLREVGATAGKLLDTPLIAVEELTENPQLLTSSKPPLFIFGTVEDEILGVRAVCAADGFLLSYIPQEDALYCGACKKKHALGRTERRITIDLPLYPLVVKDGHIHLVKL
;
A
#
# COMPACT_ATOMS: atom_id res chain seq x y z
N PRO A 1 -28.19 13.31 2.41
CA PRO A 1 -27.23 13.99 3.30
C PRO A 1 -26.41 12.95 4.10
N LEU A 2 -25.18 12.69 3.65
CA LEU A 2 -24.27 11.81 4.38
C LEU A 2 -23.87 12.48 5.70
N ARG A 3 -24.11 11.77 6.80
CA ARG A 3 -23.78 12.21 8.16
C ARG A 3 -22.27 12.24 8.33
N GLU A 4 -21.74 13.33 8.87
CA GLU A 4 -20.39 13.42 9.40
C GLU A 4 -20.24 12.45 10.56
N VAL A 5 -19.61 11.30 10.31
CA VAL A 5 -19.05 10.48 11.38
C VAL A 5 -17.71 11.10 11.71
N GLY A 6 -17.53 11.48 12.98
CA GLY A 6 -16.35 12.19 13.49
C GLY A 6 -15.06 11.57 13.00
N ALA A 7 -14.44 12.23 12.02
CA ALA A 7 -13.12 11.90 11.55
C ALA A 7 -12.13 12.31 12.64
N THR A 8 -11.54 11.33 13.33
CA THR A 8 -10.28 11.55 14.02
C THR A 8 -9.30 12.04 12.94
N ALA A 9 -8.96 13.32 12.99
CA ALA A 9 -8.26 14.02 11.93
C ALA A 9 -6.81 13.54 11.83
N GLY A 10 -6.60 12.43 11.12
CA GLY A 10 -5.28 12.06 10.64
C GLY A 10 -4.77 13.16 9.72
N LYS A 11 -3.58 13.69 9.98
CA LYS A 11 -3.00 14.74 9.13
C LYS A 11 -2.51 14.09 7.84
N LEU A 12 -3.06 14.53 6.70
CA LEU A 12 -2.50 14.25 5.38
C LEU A 12 -1.03 14.64 5.35
N LEU A 13 -0.15 13.74 4.91
CA LEU A 13 1.20 14.16 4.57
C LEU A 13 1.13 14.98 3.28
N ASP A 14 1.63 16.21 3.34
CA ASP A 14 1.48 17.21 2.26
C ASP A 14 2.15 16.79 0.94
N THR A 15 3.05 15.81 0.97
CA THR A 15 3.71 15.28 -0.23
C THR A 15 2.91 14.12 -0.82
N PRO A 16 2.46 14.22 -2.08
CA PRO A 16 1.85 13.08 -2.77
C PRO A 16 2.87 11.96 -2.94
N LEU A 17 2.39 10.72 -2.84
CA LEU A 17 3.19 9.53 -3.06
C LEU A 17 3.39 9.27 -4.56
N ILE A 18 2.31 9.35 -5.34
CA ILE A 18 2.26 9.13 -6.78
C ILE A 18 0.88 9.62 -7.32
N ALA A 19 0.76 9.91 -8.61
CA ALA A 19 -0.55 10.11 -9.24
C ALA A 19 -1.29 8.77 -9.45
N VAL A 20 -2.63 8.79 -9.39
CA VAL A 20 -3.44 7.58 -9.58
C VAL A 20 -3.28 7.01 -11.00
N GLU A 21 -3.09 7.86 -12.00
CA GLU A 21 -2.88 7.43 -13.40
C GLU A 21 -1.54 6.71 -13.63
N GLU A 22 -0.58 6.86 -12.73
CA GLU A 22 0.72 6.17 -12.80
C GLU A 22 0.69 4.79 -12.12
N LEU A 23 -0.40 4.45 -11.41
CA LEU A 23 -0.57 3.12 -10.84
C LEU A 23 -0.70 2.07 -11.93
N THR A 24 0.00 0.97 -11.74
CA THR A 24 -0.13 -0.22 -12.56
C THR A 24 -0.89 -1.31 -11.81
N GLU A 25 -1.30 -2.36 -12.53
CA GLU A 25 -1.96 -3.53 -11.94
C GLU A 25 -1.06 -4.29 -10.94
N ASN A 26 0.26 -4.11 -11.05
CA ASN A 26 1.24 -4.76 -10.17
C ASN A 26 1.62 -3.85 -8.99
N PRO A 27 2.01 -4.42 -7.84
CA PRO A 27 2.52 -3.65 -6.72
C PRO A 27 3.74 -2.83 -7.11
N GLN A 28 3.67 -1.53 -6.85
CA GLN A 28 4.75 -0.60 -7.12
C GLN A 28 5.47 -0.24 -5.82
N LEU A 29 6.80 -0.30 -5.85
CA LEU A 29 7.64 0.08 -4.72
C LEU A 29 7.87 1.59 -4.71
N LEU A 30 7.42 2.26 -3.65
CA LEU A 30 7.67 3.67 -3.38
C LEU A 30 8.70 3.87 -2.28
N THR A 31 9.96 4.07 -2.67
CA THR A 31 11.08 4.32 -1.74
C THR A 31 11.14 5.76 -1.21
N SER A 32 10.42 6.69 -1.85
CA SER A 32 10.31 8.10 -1.40
C SER A 32 9.48 8.25 -0.13
N SER A 33 8.64 7.27 0.18
CA SER A 33 7.85 7.22 1.40
C SER A 33 8.71 6.79 2.61
N LYS A 34 8.34 7.27 3.81
CA LYS A 34 8.96 6.86 5.08
C LYS A 34 7.87 6.35 6.02
N PRO A 35 7.79 5.02 6.28
CA PRO A 35 8.64 3.96 5.73
C PRO A 35 8.38 3.71 4.22
N PRO A 36 9.29 3.04 3.49
CA PRO A 36 9.04 2.59 2.11
C PRO A 36 7.80 1.71 2.03
N LEU A 37 6.99 1.90 1.00
CA LEU A 37 5.71 1.23 0.82
C LEU A 37 5.64 0.51 -0.53
N PHE A 38 4.94 -0.62 -0.57
CA PHE A 38 4.31 -1.10 -1.80
C PHE A 38 2.90 -0.53 -1.88
N ILE A 39 2.53 -0.03 -3.04
CA ILE A 39 1.16 0.40 -3.34
C ILE A 39 0.59 -0.45 -4.46
N PHE A 40 -0.70 -0.73 -4.39
CA PHE A 40 -1.42 -1.45 -5.44
C PHE A 40 -2.89 -1.04 -5.43
N GLY A 41 -3.46 -0.89 -6.62
CA GLY A 41 -4.89 -0.65 -6.82
C GLY A 41 -5.71 -1.94 -6.79
N THR A 42 -6.96 -1.84 -6.35
CA THR A 42 -7.98 -2.87 -6.48
C THR A 42 -8.91 -2.57 -7.66
N VAL A 43 -9.76 -3.55 -8.01
CA VAL A 43 -10.75 -3.42 -9.09
C VAL A 43 -11.90 -2.45 -8.72
N GLU A 44 -12.07 -2.13 -7.43
CA GLU A 44 -13.09 -1.20 -6.93
C GLU A 44 -12.51 0.19 -6.58
N ASP A 45 -11.41 0.58 -7.23
CA ASP A 45 -10.69 1.84 -6.99
C ASP A 45 -10.14 2.01 -5.55
N GLU A 46 -10.11 0.93 -4.75
CA GLU A 46 -9.43 0.98 -3.46
C GLU A 46 -7.91 0.92 -3.68
N ILE A 47 -7.16 1.72 -2.93
CA ILE A 47 -5.70 1.74 -3.00
C ILE A 47 -5.16 1.31 -1.65
N LEU A 48 -4.31 0.30 -1.67
CA LEU A 48 -3.70 -0.25 -0.47
C LEU A 48 -2.21 0.05 -0.45
N GLY A 49 -1.73 0.49 0.71
CA GLY A 49 -0.31 0.64 0.99
C GLY A 49 0.12 -0.40 2.01
N VAL A 50 1.24 -1.08 1.76
CA VAL A 50 1.85 -1.99 2.74
C VAL A 50 3.31 -1.65 2.91
N ARG A 51 3.85 -1.94 4.09
CA ARG A 51 5.28 -1.72 4.33
C ARG A 51 6.11 -2.56 3.35
N ALA A 52 7.03 -1.92 2.64
CA ALA A 52 7.97 -2.60 1.75
C ALA A 52 9.20 -3.17 2.47
N VAL A 53 9.18 -3.19 3.80
CA VAL A 53 10.30 -3.63 4.63
C VAL A 53 9.83 -4.78 5.52
N CYS A 54 10.57 -5.88 5.50
CA CYS A 54 10.29 -7.04 6.33
C CYS A 54 10.41 -6.68 7.81
N ALA A 55 9.39 -7.01 8.60
CA ALA A 55 9.38 -6.71 10.04
C ALA A 55 10.43 -7.49 10.84
N ALA A 56 10.90 -8.63 10.33
CA ALA A 56 11.85 -9.49 11.04
C ALA A 56 13.28 -8.96 11.00
N ASP A 57 13.70 -8.40 9.87
CA ASP A 57 15.11 -8.14 9.58
C ASP A 57 15.38 -6.73 9.00
N GLY A 58 14.33 -5.97 8.65
CA GLY A 58 14.49 -4.62 8.13
C GLY A 58 14.92 -4.54 6.67
N PHE A 59 15.00 -5.66 5.94
CA PHE A 59 15.33 -5.67 4.51
C PHE A 59 14.11 -5.37 3.64
N LEU A 60 14.36 -4.82 2.45
CA LEU A 60 13.32 -4.60 1.46
C LEU A 60 12.72 -5.93 0.99
N LEU A 61 11.39 -5.95 0.91
CA LEU A 61 10.65 -7.01 0.26
C LEU A 61 10.72 -6.82 -1.25
N SER A 62 10.71 -7.94 -1.97
CA SER A 62 10.61 -7.96 -3.44
C SER A 62 9.26 -8.52 -3.86
N TYR A 63 8.62 -7.93 -4.84
CA TYR A 63 7.42 -8.51 -5.44
C TYR A 63 7.79 -9.61 -6.45
N ILE A 64 7.09 -10.75 -6.38
CA ILE A 64 7.23 -11.89 -7.28
C ILE A 64 5.91 -12.02 -8.07
N PRO A 65 5.85 -11.54 -9.33
CA PRO A 65 4.60 -11.50 -10.11
C PRO A 65 3.95 -12.86 -10.34
N GLN A 66 4.75 -13.89 -10.60
CA GLN A 66 4.26 -15.24 -10.92
C GLN A 66 3.53 -15.90 -9.75
N GLU A 67 3.78 -15.42 -8.54
CA GLU A 67 3.21 -15.98 -7.33
C GLU A 67 2.37 -14.98 -6.55
N ASP A 68 2.11 -13.80 -7.16
CA ASP A 68 1.43 -12.63 -6.58
C ASP A 68 1.75 -12.45 -5.09
N ALA A 69 3.04 -12.27 -4.78
CA ALA A 69 3.51 -12.27 -3.39
C ALA A 69 4.70 -11.35 -3.17
N LEU A 70 4.82 -10.85 -1.94
CA LEU A 70 6.00 -10.15 -1.46
C LEU A 70 6.94 -11.13 -0.75
N TYR A 71 8.22 -11.08 -1.07
CA TYR A 71 9.22 -12.00 -0.57
C TYR A 71 10.36 -11.27 0.14
N CYS A 72 10.73 -11.73 1.32
CA CYS A 72 11.94 -11.28 1.99
C CYS A 72 13.11 -12.20 1.65
N GLY A 73 14.13 -11.66 0.96
CA GLY A 73 15.33 -12.41 0.61
C GLY A 73 16.15 -12.87 1.80
N ALA A 74 16.09 -12.15 2.94
CA ALA A 74 16.87 -12.43 4.15
C ALA A 74 16.26 -13.58 4.97
N CYS A 75 15.02 -13.43 5.47
CA CYS A 75 14.36 -14.48 6.25
C CYS A 75 13.63 -15.55 5.42
N LYS A 76 13.67 -15.46 4.07
CA LYS A 76 13.03 -16.40 3.13
C LYS A 76 11.51 -16.50 3.31
N LYS A 77 10.87 -15.56 4.03
CA LYS A 77 9.42 -15.51 4.22
C LYS A 77 8.73 -14.91 2.99
N LYS A 78 7.52 -15.41 2.75
CA LYS A 78 6.66 -15.01 1.65
C LYS A 78 5.31 -14.55 2.20
N HIS A 79 4.83 -13.43 1.69
CA HIS A 79 3.56 -12.81 2.04
C HIS A 79 2.70 -12.80 0.78
N ALA A 80 1.77 -13.74 0.66
CA ALA A 80 0.88 -13.81 -0.49
C ALA A 80 -0.07 -12.61 -0.52
N LEU A 81 -0.28 -12.08 -1.72
CA LEU A 81 -1.34 -11.11 -2.01
C LEU A 81 -2.56 -11.93 -2.43
N GLY A 82 -3.54 -12.05 -1.54
CA GLY A 82 -4.80 -12.69 -1.88
C GLY A 82 -5.70 -11.67 -2.57
N ARG A 83 -5.69 -11.64 -3.91
CA ARG A 83 -6.61 -10.80 -4.69
C ARG A 83 -7.89 -11.54 -5.00
N THR A 84 -9.01 -10.87 -4.79
CA THR A 84 -10.34 -11.23 -5.28
C THR A 84 -10.87 -10.05 -6.08
N GLU A 85 -11.95 -10.25 -6.84
CA GLU A 85 -12.59 -9.18 -7.60
C GLU A 85 -12.95 -7.94 -6.74
N ARG A 86 -13.11 -8.12 -5.42
CA ARG A 86 -13.56 -7.05 -4.51
C ARG A 86 -12.58 -6.68 -3.40
N ARG A 87 -11.47 -7.42 -3.25
CA ARG A 87 -10.62 -7.26 -2.06
C ARG A 87 -9.23 -7.81 -2.30
N ILE A 88 -8.23 -7.10 -1.77
CA ILE A 88 -6.88 -7.63 -1.61
C ILE A 88 -6.64 -7.90 -0.12
N THR A 89 -6.07 -9.07 0.16
CA THR A 89 -5.71 -9.52 1.50
C THR A 89 -4.21 -9.77 1.55
N ILE A 90 -3.57 -9.37 2.65
CA ILE A 90 -2.13 -9.55 2.84
C ILE A 90 -1.83 -9.64 4.33
N ASP A 91 -0.93 -10.55 4.69
CA ASP A 91 -0.45 -10.70 6.07
C ASP A 91 0.74 -9.76 6.31
N LEU A 92 0.51 -8.46 6.10
CA LEU A 92 1.43 -7.37 6.41
C LEU A 92 0.64 -6.15 6.90
N PRO A 93 1.23 -5.28 7.75
CA PRO A 93 0.59 -4.06 8.20
C PRO A 93 0.20 -3.16 7.03
N LEU A 94 -1.09 -2.81 6.97
CA LEU A 94 -1.64 -1.85 6.02
C LEU A 94 -1.36 -0.43 6.49
N TYR A 95 -1.11 0.47 5.53
CA TYR A 95 -0.94 1.90 5.74
C TYR A 95 -2.14 2.62 5.13
N PRO A 96 -2.79 3.53 5.87
CA PRO A 96 -3.96 4.23 5.38
C PRO A 96 -3.55 5.21 4.28
N LEU A 97 -4.12 5.03 3.10
CA LEU A 97 -3.95 5.91 1.95
C LEU A 97 -5.26 6.63 1.65
N VAL A 98 -5.16 7.81 1.05
CA VAL A 98 -6.31 8.55 0.54
C VAL A 98 -5.99 9.12 -0.83
N VAL A 99 -6.97 9.10 -1.72
CA VAL A 99 -6.90 9.76 -3.01
C VAL A 99 -7.45 11.18 -2.85
N LYS A 100 -6.66 12.17 -3.24
CA LYS A 100 -7.06 13.57 -3.24
C LYS A 100 -6.50 14.25 -4.49
N ASP A 101 -7.34 14.95 -5.23
CA ASP A 101 -6.95 15.71 -6.43
C ASP A 101 -6.16 14.85 -7.45
N GLY A 102 -6.56 13.59 -7.63
CA GLY A 102 -5.90 12.63 -8.55
C GLY A 102 -4.58 12.04 -8.05
N HIS A 103 -4.18 12.34 -6.81
CA HIS A 103 -2.93 11.89 -6.21
C HIS A 103 -3.19 11.01 -4.98
N ILE A 104 -2.27 10.08 -4.75
CA ILE A 104 -2.30 9.17 -3.59
C ILE A 104 -1.48 9.80 -2.48
N HIS A 105 -2.07 9.89 -1.28
CA HIS A 105 -1.41 10.44 -0.10
C HIS A 105 -1.41 9.42 1.03
N LEU A 106 -0.31 9.40 1.79
CA LEU A 106 -0.26 8.68 3.05
C LEU A 106 -0.95 9.51 4.15
N VAL A 107 -1.83 8.88 4.92
CA VAL A 107 -2.48 9.49 6.08
C VAL A 107 -1.68 9.13 7.33
N LYS A 108 -1.33 10.12 8.14
CA LYS A 108 -0.74 9.88 9.45
C LYS A 108 -1.86 9.73 10.48
N LEU A 109 -1.96 8.57 11.12
CA LEU A 109 -2.82 8.32 12.29
C LEU A 109 -2.22 8.93 13.55
#